data_AF-A0A949P3M3-F1
#
_entry.id   AF-A0A949P3M3-F1
#
_cell.length_a   1.000
_cell.length_b   1.000
_cell.length_c   1.000
_cell.angle_alpha   90.00
_cell.angle_beta   90.00
_cell.angle_gamma   90.00
#
_symmetry.space_group_name_H-M   'P 1'
#
loop_
_entity.id
_entity.type
_entity.pdbx_description
1 polymer ?
#
loop_
_entity_poly.entity_id
_entity_poly.type
_entity_poly.pdbx_seq_one_letter_code
_entity_poly.pdbx_strand_id
1 'polypeptide(L)'
;MGTTGIAAINPKFLESMAGKTPFLKRMFTVFISQEPKRLEAIRDALETRDVEKLRHLAHALKGGAATMGVERVRDCCLLLENASKASDMDAARTHLRDLETEMRRAYAFMFNYLAEH
;
A
#
# COMPACT_ATOMS: atom_id res chain seq x y z
N MET A 1 -5.48 22.56 17.92
CA MET A 1 -5.17 22.39 16.48
C MET A 1 -4.88 20.92 16.23
N GLY A 2 -5.94 20.12 16.07
CA GLY A 2 -5.82 18.68 15.85
C GLY A 2 -5.76 18.43 14.36
N THR A 3 -4.59 18.12 13.84
CA THR A 3 -4.50 17.46 12.54
C THR A 3 -5.01 16.04 12.74
N THR A 4 -6.31 15.86 12.51
CA THR A 4 -6.90 14.54 12.22
C THR A 4 -6.38 14.08 10.85
N GLY A 5 -5.06 13.93 10.74
CA GLY A 5 -4.43 13.26 9.62
C GLY A 5 -4.72 11.79 9.83
N ILE A 6 -5.51 11.19 8.94
CA ILE A 6 -5.70 9.74 8.87
C ILE A 6 -4.29 9.13 8.91
N ALA A 7 -3.98 8.40 9.98
CA ALA A 7 -2.65 7.84 10.17
C ALA A 7 -2.34 6.89 9.00
N ALA A 8 -1.21 7.10 8.31
CA ALA A 8 -0.81 6.28 7.18
C ALA A 8 -0.56 4.81 7.59
N ILE A 9 -0.22 4.59 8.87
CA ILE A 9 -0.07 3.28 9.50
C ILE A 9 -1.05 3.19 10.67
N ASN A 10 -1.66 2.02 10.86
CA ASN A 10 -2.56 1.75 11.99
C ASN A 10 -1.83 1.98 13.34
N PRO A 11 -2.37 2.82 14.24
CA PRO A 11 -1.75 3.08 15.55
C PRO A 11 -1.55 1.83 16.41
N LYS A 12 -2.52 0.90 16.43
CA LYS A 12 -2.41 -0.37 17.18
C LYS A 12 -1.29 -1.25 16.65
N PHE A 13 -1.03 -1.20 15.34
CA PHE A 13 0.13 -1.89 14.76
C PHE A 13 1.43 -1.29 15.29
N LEU A 14 1.56 0.04 15.32
CA LEU A 14 2.74 0.71 15.88
C LEU A 14 2.95 0.39 17.36
N GLU A 15 1.87 0.38 18.16
CA GLU A 15 1.89 -0.03 19.56
C GLU A 15 2.41 -1.48 19.73
N SER A 16 1.94 -2.42 18.88
CA SER A 16 2.41 -3.82 18.90
C SER A 16 3.90 -4.00 18.52
N MET A 17 4.46 -2.99 17.86
CA MET A 17 5.86 -2.90 17.45
C MET A 17 6.72 -2.06 18.42
N ALA A 18 6.13 -1.54 19.50
CA ALA A 18 6.87 -0.84 20.54
C ALA A 18 7.99 -1.73 21.11
N GLY A 19 9.20 -1.17 21.24
CA GLY A 19 10.40 -1.92 21.66
C GLY A 19 11.01 -2.81 20.58
N LYS A 20 10.43 -2.90 19.37
CA LYS A 20 10.94 -3.68 18.22
C LYS A 20 11.46 -2.78 17.09
N THR A 21 11.94 -1.58 17.41
CA THR A 21 12.40 -0.58 16.42
C THR A 21 13.33 -1.15 15.35
N PRO A 22 14.39 -1.94 15.66
CA PRO A 22 15.26 -2.48 14.62
C PRO A 22 14.54 -3.43 13.65
N PHE A 23 13.54 -4.16 14.13
CA PHE A 23 12.71 -5.04 13.29
C PHE A 23 11.77 -4.22 12.41
N LEU A 24 11.08 -3.24 12.98
CA LEU A 24 10.18 -2.36 12.24
C LEU A 24 10.91 -1.56 11.15
N LYS A 25 12.12 -1.05 11.45
CA LYS A 25 12.98 -0.39 10.44
C LYS A 25 13.28 -1.31 9.26
N ARG A 26 13.67 -2.57 9.52
CA ARG A 26 13.92 -3.55 8.44
C ARG A 26 12.67 -3.81 7.61
N MET A 27 11.51 -3.97 8.25
CA MET A 27 10.23 -4.15 7.57
C MET A 27 9.94 -2.99 6.62
N PHE A 28 10.06 -1.75 7.09
CA PHE A 28 9.86 -0.54 6.27
C PHE A 28 10.86 -0.43 5.13
N THR A 29 12.15 -0.71 5.38
CA THR A 29 13.18 -0.72 4.32
C THR A 29 12.83 -1.71 3.21
N VAL A 30 12.40 -2.93 3.57
CA VAL A 30 12.00 -3.94 2.58
C VAL A 30 10.79 -3.46 1.78
N PHE A 31 9.76 -2.94 2.46
CA PHE A 31 8.54 -2.45 1.80
C PHE A 31 8.85 -1.31 0.81
N ILE A 32 9.59 -0.30 1.24
CA ILE A 32 10.01 0.83 0.39
C ILE A 32 10.83 0.36 -0.81
N SER A 33 11.65 -0.70 -0.66
CA SER A 33 12.50 -1.19 -1.76
C SER A 33 11.74 -2.01 -2.82
N GLN A 34 10.67 -2.71 -2.43
CA GLN A 34 9.98 -3.66 -3.31
C GLN A 34 8.70 -3.11 -3.91
N GLU A 35 7.89 -2.42 -3.11
CA GLU A 35 6.54 -2.04 -3.52
C GLU A 35 6.46 -0.98 -4.62
N PRO A 36 7.44 -0.08 -4.83
CA PRO A 36 7.41 0.82 -5.99
C PRO A 36 7.39 0.06 -7.31
N LYS A 37 8.19 -1.01 -7.45
CA LYS A 37 8.22 -1.84 -8.66
C LYS A 37 6.90 -2.56 -8.88
N ARG A 38 6.25 -2.99 -7.78
CA ARG A 38 4.93 -3.64 -7.85
C ARG A 38 3.84 -2.64 -8.26
N LEU A 39 3.89 -1.42 -7.75
CA LEU A 39 2.95 -0.36 -8.11
C LEU A 39 3.06 0.00 -9.61
N GLU A 40 4.27 0.10 -10.15
CA GLU A 40 4.46 0.29 -11.59
C GLU A 40 3.91 -0.88 -12.40
N ALA A 41 4.18 -2.13 -11.99
CA ALA A 41 3.62 -3.30 -12.67
C ALA A 41 2.08 -3.34 -12.64
N ILE A 42 1.45 -2.79 -11.59
CA ILE A 42 -0.01 -2.63 -11.49
C ILE A 42 -0.50 -1.60 -12.52
N ARG A 43 0.19 -0.46 -12.67
CA ARG A 43 -0.11 0.55 -13.71
C ARG A 43 -0.07 -0.11 -15.09
N ASP A 44 1.01 -0.82 -15.41
CA ASP A 44 1.20 -1.48 -16.70
C ASP A 44 0.11 -2.51 -16.99
N ALA A 45 -0.25 -3.35 -15.99
CA ALA A 45 -1.30 -4.34 -16.14
C ALA A 45 -2.67 -3.70 -16.41
N LEU A 46 -2.96 -2.55 -15.78
CA LEU A 46 -4.18 -1.79 -16.03
C LEU A 46 -4.20 -1.16 -17.44
N GLU A 47 -3.07 -0.65 -17.92
CA GLU A 47 -2.95 -0.04 -19.26
C GLU A 47 -3.07 -1.08 -20.36
N THR A 48 -2.46 -2.24 -20.18
CA THR A 48 -2.52 -3.38 -21.11
C THR A 48 -3.80 -4.20 -21.00
N ARG A 49 -4.69 -3.85 -20.05
CA ARG A 49 -5.94 -4.57 -19.74
C ARG A 49 -5.71 -6.05 -19.39
N ASP A 50 -4.56 -6.37 -18.79
CA ASP A 50 -4.25 -7.70 -18.29
C ASP A 50 -4.90 -7.90 -16.91
N VAL A 51 -6.17 -8.33 -16.95
CA VAL A 51 -7.05 -8.47 -15.77
C VAL A 51 -6.46 -9.43 -14.73
N GLU A 52 -5.95 -10.58 -15.16
CA GLU A 52 -5.40 -11.58 -14.23
C GLU A 52 -4.13 -11.06 -13.57
N LYS A 53 -3.20 -10.47 -14.35
CA LYS A 53 -1.99 -9.89 -13.78
C LYS A 53 -2.31 -8.74 -12.83
N LEU A 54 -3.26 -7.87 -13.18
CA LEU A 54 -3.70 -6.77 -12.32
C LEU A 54 -4.25 -7.30 -10.99
N ARG A 55 -5.13 -8.31 -11.05
CA ARG A 55 -5.70 -8.98 -9.87
C ARG A 55 -4.62 -9.59 -8.98
N HIS A 56 -3.67 -10.32 -9.57
CA HIS A 56 -2.59 -10.97 -8.84
C HIS A 56 -1.65 -9.96 -8.16
N LEU A 57 -1.27 -8.89 -8.86
CA LEU A 57 -0.40 -7.86 -8.31
C LEU A 57 -1.09 -7.06 -7.19
N ALA A 58 -2.37 -6.70 -7.37
CA ALA A 58 -3.17 -6.06 -6.34
C ALA A 58 -3.27 -6.94 -5.08
N HIS A 59 -3.53 -8.24 -5.26
CA HIS A 59 -3.58 -9.20 -4.15
C HIS A 59 -2.24 -9.30 -3.40
N ALA A 60 -1.12 -9.34 -4.11
CA ALA A 60 0.21 -9.40 -3.49
C ALA A 60 0.51 -8.13 -2.68
N LEU A 61 0.26 -6.94 -3.24
CA LEU A 61 0.45 -5.67 -2.53
C LEU A 61 -0.45 -5.56 -1.31
N LYS A 62 -1.70 -6.04 -1.39
CA LYS A 62 -2.64 -6.10 -0.25
C LYS A 62 -2.05 -6.84 0.95
N GLY A 63 -1.42 -7.99 0.71
CA GLY A 63 -0.80 -8.80 1.77
C GLY A 63 0.39 -8.08 2.42
N GLY A 64 1.25 -7.46 1.60
CA GLY A 64 2.34 -6.62 2.09
C GLY A 64 1.84 -5.45 2.94
N ALA A 65 0.84 -4.72 2.45
CA ALA A 65 0.23 -3.59 3.15
C ALA A 65 -0.40 -4.00 4.48
N ALA A 66 -1.13 -5.12 4.53
CA ALA A 66 -1.70 -5.66 5.76
C ALA A 66 -0.61 -6.00 6.80
N THR A 67 0.50 -6.58 6.36
CA THR A 67 1.64 -6.93 7.22
C THR A 67 2.32 -5.70 7.82
N MET A 68 2.27 -4.57 7.13
CA MET A 68 2.85 -3.29 7.55
C MET A 68 1.86 -2.39 8.33
N GLY A 69 0.63 -2.85 8.57
CA GLY A 69 -0.41 -2.02 9.17
C GLY A 69 -0.87 -0.84 8.29
N VAL A 70 -0.62 -0.89 6.98
CA VAL A 70 -1.00 0.18 6.02
C VAL A 70 -2.41 -0.09 5.50
N GLU A 71 -3.42 0.13 6.36
CA GLU A 71 -4.80 -0.32 6.09
C GLU A 71 -5.43 0.33 4.86
N ARG A 72 -5.17 1.62 4.62
CA ARG A 72 -5.70 2.34 3.47
C ARG A 72 -5.20 1.76 2.13
N VAL A 73 -3.91 1.44 2.05
CA VAL A 73 -3.32 0.75 0.88
C VAL A 73 -3.95 -0.63 0.71
N ARG A 74 -4.08 -1.40 1.80
CA ARG A 74 -4.74 -2.72 1.78
C ARG A 74 -6.15 -2.63 1.20
N ASP A 75 -6.93 -1.65 1.64
CA ASP A 75 -8.32 -1.48 1.21
C ASP A 75 -8.40 -1.04 -0.26
N CYS A 76 -7.54 -0.12 -0.72
CA CYS A 76 -7.44 0.25 -2.13
C CYS A 76 -7.06 -0.96 -3.01
N CYS A 77 -6.13 -1.82 -2.56
CA CYS A 77 -5.79 -3.04 -3.27
C CYS A 77 -6.96 -4.02 -3.35
N LEU A 78 -7.78 -4.13 -2.29
CA LEU A 78 -8.98 -4.97 -2.31
C LEU A 78 -10.00 -4.46 -3.33
N LEU A 79 -10.23 -3.15 -3.37
CA LEU A 79 -11.11 -2.53 -4.36
C LEU A 79 -10.61 -2.74 -5.79
N LEU A 80 -9.30 -2.59 -6.00
CA LEU A 80 -8.66 -2.86 -7.29
C LEU A 80 -8.77 -4.33 -7.71
N GLU A 81 -8.57 -5.26 -6.77
CA GLU A 81 -8.74 -6.71 -7.00
C GLU A 81 -10.19 -7.03 -7.41
N ASN A 82 -11.17 -6.43 -6.75
CA ASN A 82 -12.60 -6.64 -7.05
C ASN A 82 -13.01 -6.02 -8.39
N ALA A 83 -12.57 -4.80 -8.69
CA ALA A 83 -12.82 -4.17 -10.00
C ALA A 83 -12.21 -4.98 -11.14
N SER A 84 -11.01 -5.54 -10.94
CA SER A 84 -10.37 -6.45 -11.90
C SER A 84 -11.22 -7.69 -12.14
N LYS A 85 -11.70 -8.37 -11.08
CA LYS A 85 -12.59 -9.54 -11.20
C LYS A 85 -13.89 -9.24 -11.95
N ALA A 86 -14.42 -8.03 -11.79
CA ALA A 86 -15.61 -7.57 -12.50
C ALA A 86 -15.33 -7.10 -13.94
N SER A 87 -14.07 -7.09 -14.39
CA SER A 87 -13.61 -6.45 -15.63
C SER A 87 -14.01 -4.97 -15.75
N ASP A 88 -14.20 -4.28 -14.63
CA ASP A 88 -14.53 -2.85 -14.58
C ASP A 88 -13.24 -2.03 -14.56
N MET A 89 -12.75 -1.71 -15.76
CA MET A 89 -11.47 -1.01 -15.94
C MET A 89 -11.52 0.46 -15.55
N ASP A 90 -12.70 1.08 -15.51
CA ASP A 90 -12.88 2.48 -15.09
C ASP A 90 -12.85 2.59 -13.57
N ALA A 91 -13.54 1.67 -12.87
CA ALA A 91 -13.42 1.53 -11.42
C ALA A 91 -11.97 1.18 -11.02
N ALA A 92 -11.33 0.23 -11.72
CA ALA A 92 -9.95 -0.14 -11.45
C ALA A 92 -8.99 1.06 -11.60
N ARG A 93 -9.20 1.92 -12.60
CA ARG A 93 -8.40 3.14 -12.79
C ARG A 93 -8.59 4.16 -11.68
N THR A 94 -9.81 4.28 -11.17
CA THR A 94 -10.13 5.13 -10.02
C THR A 94 -9.41 4.61 -8.77
N HIS A 95 -9.52 3.31 -8.49
CA HIS A 95 -8.87 2.69 -7.33
C HIS A 95 -7.35 2.68 -7.40
N LEU A 96 -6.76 2.63 -8.61
CA LEU A 96 -5.32 2.80 -8.77
C LEU A 96 -4.86 4.21 -8.37
N ARG A 97 -5.60 5.27 -8.73
CA ARG A 97 -5.27 6.65 -8.31
C ARG A 97 -5.33 6.81 -6.79
N ASP A 98 -6.33 6.22 -6.16
CA ASP A 98 -6.45 6.20 -4.70
C ASP A 98 -5.27 5.44 -4.07
N LEU A 99 -4.95 4.26 -4.60
CA LEU A 99 -3.82 3.44 -4.18
C LEU A 99 -2.51 4.23 -4.25
N GLU A 100 -2.22 4.92 -5.35
CA GLU A 100 -1.02 5.74 -5.51
C GLU A 100 -0.92 6.86 -4.47
N THR A 101 -2.06 7.47 -4.13
CA THR A 101 -2.14 8.51 -3.11
C THR A 101 -1.82 7.95 -1.72
N GLU A 102 -2.41 6.81 -1.36
CA GLU A 102 -2.18 6.19 -0.06
C GLU A 102 -0.77 5.58 0.05
N MET A 103 -0.22 5.03 -1.04
CA MET A 103 1.18 4.58 -1.10
C MET A 103 2.16 5.73 -0.86
N ARG A 104 1.90 6.92 -1.42
CA ARG A 104 2.73 8.11 -1.18
C ARG A 104 2.72 8.52 0.30
N ARG A 105 1.55 8.47 0.94
CA ARG A 105 1.41 8.74 2.38
C ARG A 105 2.15 7.72 3.23
N ALA A 106 2.03 6.44 2.88
CA ALA A 106 2.74 5.36 3.56
C ALA A 106 4.26 5.53 3.45
N TYR A 107 4.79 5.81 2.26
CA TYR A 107 6.21 6.06 2.06
C TYR A 107 6.70 7.28 2.84
N ALA A 108 5.97 8.40 2.81
CA ALA A 108 6.34 9.59 3.57
C ALA A 108 6.45 9.29 5.07
N PHE A 109 5.48 8.55 5.64
CA PHE A 109 5.56 8.11 7.03
C PHE A 109 6.76 7.22 7.30
N MET A 110 6.98 6.19 6.46
CA MET A 110 8.07 5.24 6.66
C MET A 110 9.45 5.91 6.54
N PHE A 111 9.63 6.83 5.59
CA PHE A 111 10.88 7.58 5.46
C PHE A 111 11.15 8.47 6.67
N ASN A 112 10.13 9.19 7.17
CA ASN A 112 10.27 10.00 8.38
C ASN A 112 10.61 9.12 9.59
N TYR A 113 9.93 7.99 9.75
CA TYR A 113 10.20 7.04 10.83
C TYR A 113 11.65 6.53 10.81
N LEU A 114 12.17 6.18 9.62
CA LEU A 114 13.55 5.71 9.43
C LEU A 114 14.61 6.80 9.67
N ALA A 115 14.25 8.08 9.56
CA ALA A 115 15.14 9.21 9.82
C ALA A 115 15.19 9.59 11.30
N GLU A 116 14.07 9.45 12.01
CA GLU A 116 13.93 9.81 13.43
C GLU A 116 14.42 8.72 14.40
N HIS A 117 14.51 7.47 13.93
CA HIS A 117 14.88 6.28 14.72
C HIS A 117 15.88 5.43 13.96
#